data_AF-A0A920RNQ3-F1
#
_entry.id   AF-A0A920RNQ3-F1
#
_cell.length_a   1.000
_cell.length_b   1.000
_cell.length_c   1.000
_cell.angle_alpha   90.00
_cell.angle_beta   90.00
_cell.angle_gamma   90.00
#
_symmetry.space_group_name_H-M   'P 1'
#
loop_
_entity.id
_entity.type
_entity.pdbx_description
1 polymer ?
#
loop_
_entity_poly.entity_id
_entity_poly.type
_entity_poly.pdbx_seq_one_letter_code
_entity_poly.pdbx_strand_id
1 'polypeptide(L)'
;MHLARQVALGRNVALKQIHRKSGRDQSVRDEFLMEAVLTGKLEHPNIVPVYEVGESPGGELFYSMKNIQGQPWDDLIGTHTLERTSRSWSMSVMRWPLRMPRV
;
A
#
# COMPACT_ATOMS: atom_id res chain seq x y z
N MET A 1 -9.21 4.45 5.22
CA MET A 1 -7.98 4.27 6.02
C MET A 1 -7.80 5.49 6.90
N HIS A 2 -7.41 5.32 8.17
CA HIS A 2 -7.05 6.45 9.03
C HIS A 2 -5.89 6.10 9.97
N LEU A 3 -5.19 7.12 10.45
CA LEU A 3 -4.11 6.98 11.43
C LEU A 3 -4.72 6.68 12.81
N ALA A 4 -4.23 5.63 13.46
CA ALA A 4 -4.63 5.26 14.81
C ALA A 4 -3.41 4.96 15.70
N ARG A 5 -3.63 4.96 17.02
CA ARG A 5 -2.62 4.61 18.01
C ARG A 5 -2.96 3.26 18.64
N GLN A 6 -2.11 2.27 18.47
CA GLN A 6 -2.24 1.00 19.21
C GLN A 6 -1.72 1.22 20.64
N VAL A 7 -2.64 1.39 21.59
CA VAL A 7 -2.34 1.80 22.97
C VAL A 7 -1.40 0.83 23.67
N ALA A 8 -1.66 -0.48 23.56
CA ALA A 8 -0.89 -1.53 24.22
C ALA A 8 0.61 -1.54 23.86
N LEU A 9 0.95 -1.10 22.64
CA LEU A 9 2.33 -1.09 22.13
C LEU A 9 2.89 0.32 21.96
N GLY A 10 2.11 1.36 22.21
CA GLY A 10 2.54 2.74 22.02
C GLY A 10 3.05 3.03 20.60
N ARG A 11 2.41 2.48 19.55
CA ARG A 11 2.82 2.72 18.15
C ARG A 11 1.67 3.23 17.29
N ASN A 12 2.03 3.97 16.24
CA ASN A 12 1.07 4.42 15.24
C ASN A 12 0.84 3.32 14.20
N VAL A 13 -0.41 3.10 13.83
CA VAL A 13 -0.87 2.09 12.87
C VAL A 13 -1.81 2.74 11.86
N ALA A 14 -1.88 2.16 10.66
CA ALA A 14 -2.96 2.47 9.73
C ALA A 14 -4.12 1.52 10.01
N LEU A 15 -5.32 2.06 10.18
CA LEU A 15 -6.55 1.30 10.43
C LEU A 15 -7.43 1.32 9.17
N LYS A 16 -7.74 0.13 8.64
CA LYS A 16 -8.85 -0.04 7.69
C LYS A 16 -10.06 -0.52 8.48
N GLN A 17 -11.21 0.09 8.24
CA GLN A 17 -12.46 -0.26 8.89
C GLN A 17 -13.57 -0.25 7.84
N ILE A 18 -14.46 -1.23 7.91
CA ILE A 18 -15.63 -1.27 7.05
C ILE A 18 -16.70 -0.31 7.60
N HIS A 19 -17.32 0.48 6.74
CA HIS A 19 -18.45 1.31 7.16
C HIS A 19 -19.64 0.43 7.54
N ARG A 20 -20.35 0.77 8.62
CA ARG A 20 -21.51 0.01 9.14
C ARG A 20 -22.57 -0.34 8.09
N LYS A 21 -22.80 0.54 7.10
CA LYS A 21 -23.77 0.27 6.01
C LYS A 21 -23.27 -0.85 5.10
N SER A 22 -22.02 -0.76 4.66
CA SER A 22 -21.38 -1.75 3.78
C SER A 22 -21.15 -3.08 4.50
N GLY A 23 -20.83 -3.06 5.80
CA GLY A 23 -20.62 -4.25 6.61
C GLY A 23 -21.87 -5.07 6.92
N ARG A 24 -23.05 -4.68 6.43
CA ARG A 24 -24.25 -5.54 6.47
C ARG A 24 -24.27 -6.59 5.37
N ASP A 25 -23.55 -6.35 4.28
CA ASP A 25 -23.42 -7.29 3.19
C ASP A 25 -22.31 -8.30 3.53
N GLN A 26 -22.67 -9.58 3.58
CA GLN A 26 -21.75 -10.65 3.90
C GLN A 26 -20.60 -10.74 2.88
N SER A 27 -20.88 -10.49 1.60
CA SER A 27 -19.85 -10.55 0.56
C SER A 27 -18.75 -9.50 0.78
N VAL A 28 -19.13 -8.30 1.20
CA VAL A 28 -18.19 -7.20 1.50
C VAL A 28 -17.40 -7.51 2.77
N ARG A 29 -18.02 -8.13 3.79
CA ARG A 29 -17.30 -8.59 4.98
C ARG A 29 -16.26 -9.65 4.63
N ASP A 30 -16.63 -10.61 3.79
CA ASP A 30 -15.76 -11.70 3.38
C ASP A 30 -14.59 -11.18 2.55
N GLU A 31 -14.83 -10.28 1.59
CA GLU A 31 -13.76 -9.62 0.82
C GLU A 31 -12.80 -8.85 1.71
N PHE A 32 -13.33 -8.09 2.68
CA PHE A 32 -12.53 -7.32 3.64
C PHE A 32 -11.64 -8.22 4.50
N LEU A 33 -12.18 -9.35 5.00
CA LEU A 33 -11.43 -10.31 5.78
C LEU A 33 -10.41 -11.07 4.93
N MET A 34 -10.78 -11.43 3.70
CA MET A 34 -9.91 -12.11 2.75
C MET A 34 -8.66 -11.26 2.47
N GLU A 35 -8.81 -9.96 2.23
CA GLU A 35 -7.69 -9.03 2.03
C GLU A 35 -6.73 -9.03 3.23
N ALA A 36 -7.27 -8.94 4.45
CA ALA A 36 -6.48 -8.93 5.67
C ALA A 36 -5.73 -10.26 5.87
N VAL A 37 -6.40 -11.39 5.64
CA VAL A 37 -5.81 -12.74 5.79
C VAL A 37 -4.74 -12.99 4.73
N LEU A 38 -5.01 -12.65 3.47
CA LEU A 38 -4.06 -12.83 2.38
C LEU A 38 -2.81 -11.97 2.61
N THR A 39 -2.99 -10.71 2.98
CA THR A 39 -1.86 -9.81 3.26
C THR A 39 -1.08 -10.24 4.51
N GLY A 40 -1.78 -10.67 5.56
CA GLY A 40 -1.17 -11.13 6.81
C GLY A 40 -0.35 -12.42 6.68
N LYS A 41 -0.58 -13.21 5.62
CA LYS A 41 0.21 -14.41 5.31
C LYS A 41 1.52 -14.12 4.56
N LEU A 42 1.72 -12.89 4.10
CA LEU A 42 2.87 -12.53 3.28
C LEU A 42 3.99 -11.94 4.15
N GLU A 43 5.17 -12.56 4.09
CA GLU A 43 6.38 -12.10 4.78
C GLU A 43 7.38 -11.55 3.77
N HIS A 44 7.36 -10.24 3.54
CA HIS A 44 8.30 -9.59 2.63
C HIS A 44 8.54 -8.12 3.03
N PRO A 45 9.77 -7.58 2.92
CA PRO A 45 10.09 -6.20 3.32
C PRO A 45 9.26 -5.12 2.61
N ASN A 46 8.80 -5.40 1.40
CA ASN A 46 8.00 -4.48 0.58
C ASN A 46 6.48 -4.74 0.64
N ILE A 47 6.02 -5.62 1.52
CA ILE A 47 4.59 -5.85 1.76
C ILE A 47 4.23 -5.26 3.12
N VAL A 48 3.12 -4.53 3.19
CA VAL A 48 2.67 -3.91 4.44
C VAL A 48 2.15 -4.99 5.38
N PRO A 49 2.77 -5.22 6.55
CA PRO A 49 2.31 -6.26 7.45
C PRO A 49 1.00 -5.86 8.12
N VAL A 50 0.05 -6.80 8.13
CA VAL A 50 -1.17 -6.73 8.96
C VAL A 50 -0.81 -7.20 10.37
N TYR A 51 -1.26 -6.45 11.37
CA TYR A 51 -0.97 -6.71 12.77
C TYR A 51 -2.12 -7.40 13.49
N GLU A 52 -3.36 -6.98 13.25
CA GLU A 52 -4.52 -7.57 13.89
C GLU A 52 -5.78 -7.40 13.03
N VAL A 53 -6.75 -8.29 13.22
CA VAL A 53 -8.11 -8.17 12.69
C VAL A 53 -9.06 -8.25 13.89
N GLY A 54 -10.08 -7.41 13.91
CA GLY A 54 -11.01 -7.37 15.04
C GLY A 54 -12.32 -6.66 14.71
N GLU A 55 -13.17 -6.55 15.71
CA GLU A 55 -14.43 -5.80 15.66
C GLU A 55 -14.36 -4.64 16.65
N SER A 56 -14.79 -3.47 16.18
CA SER A 56 -14.88 -2.30 17.06
C SER A 56 -16.10 -2.42 18.00
N PRO A 57 -16.20 -1.59 19.06
CA PRO A 57 -17.36 -1.62 19.95
C PRO A 57 -18.73 -1.42 19.26
N GLY A 58 -18.75 -0.82 18.07
CA GLY A 58 -19.97 -0.64 17.26
C GLY A 58 -20.30 -1.83 16.35
N GLY A 59 -19.48 -2.89 16.35
CA GLY A 59 -19.65 -4.09 15.52
C GLY A 59 -19.03 -3.97 14.12
N GLU A 60 -18.36 -2.87 13.78
CA GLU A 60 -17.65 -2.74 12.52
C GLU A 60 -16.33 -3.51 12.53
N LEU A 61 -16.10 -4.34 11.51
CA LEU A 61 -14.83 -5.02 11.28
C LEU A 61 -13.71 -4.01 10.97
N PHE A 62 -12.53 -4.27 11.51
CA PHE A 62 -11.33 -3.52 11.22
C PHE A 62 -10.11 -4.45 11.13
N TYR A 63 -9.05 -3.96 10.51
CA TYR A 63 -7.72 -4.51 10.71
C TYR A 63 -6.68 -3.39 10.78
N SER A 64 -5.64 -3.61 11.59
CA SER A 64 -4.53 -2.68 11.75
C SER A 64 -3.30 -3.18 11.01
N MET A 65 -2.52 -2.25 10.47
CA MET A 65 -1.32 -2.55 9.69
C MET A 65 -0.25 -1.49 9.91
N LYS A 66 0.96 -1.75 9.38
CA LYS A 66 2.05 -0.76 9.44
C LYS A 66 1.63 0.58 8.84
N ASN A 67 1.78 1.65 9.60
CA ASN A 67 1.61 3.00 9.07
C ASN A 67 2.82 3.38 8.20
N ILE A 68 2.62 3.52 6.89
CA ILE A 68 3.66 3.94 5.96
C ILE A 68 3.60 5.46 5.82
N GLN A 69 4.73 6.12 6.07
CA GLN A 69 4.88 7.54 5.79
C GLN A 69 5.39 7.69 4.36
N GLY A 70 4.59 8.31 3.49
CA GLY A 70 4.92 8.47 2.09
C GLY A 70 3.73 8.98 1.29
N GLN A 71 3.92 9.09 -0.02
CA GLN A 71 2.86 9.45 -0.95
C GLN A 71 2.49 8.22 -1.79
N PRO A 72 1.18 7.96 -2.02
CA PRO A 72 0.74 6.97 -2.99
C PRO A 72 1.38 7.21 -4.35
N TRP A 73 1.70 6.12 -5.06
CA TRP A 73 2.26 6.22 -6.40
C TRP A 73 1.33 6.91 -7.38
N ASP A 74 0.01 6.73 -7.25
CA ASP A 74 -0.98 7.35 -8.13
C ASP A 74 -0.92 8.88 -8.07
N ASP A 75 -0.71 9.43 -6.86
CA ASP A 75 -0.52 10.87 -6.66
C ASP A 75 0.78 11.36 -7.32
N LEU A 76 1.86 10.58 -7.17
CA LEU A 76 3.19 10.89 -7.72
C LEU A 76 3.24 10.82 -9.24
N ILE A 77 2.61 9.79 -9.83
CA ILE A 77 2.57 9.58 -11.28
C ILE A 77 1.75 10.67 -11.94
N GLY A 78 0.61 11.05 -11.35
CA GLY A 78 -0.23 12.15 -11.86
C GLY A 78 0.49 13.50 -11.90
N THR A 79 1.42 13.74 -10.98
CA THR A 79 2.24 14.98 -10.95
C THR A 79 3.48 14.91 -11.85
N HIS A 80 3.97 13.72 -12.18
CA HIS A 80 5.14 13.51 -13.04
C HIS A 80 4.70 13.17 -14.47
N THR A 81 4.14 14.15 -15.17
CA THR A 81 4.06 14.11 -16.64
C THR A 81 5.47 13.94 -17.22
N LEU A 82 5.58 13.17 -18.31
CA LEU A 82 6.83 12.70 -18.94
C LEU A 82 7.90 13.78 -19.28
N GLU A 83 7.59 15.06 -19.10
CA GLU A 83 8.49 16.18 -19.37
C GLU A 83 9.74 16.22 -18.48
N ARG A 84 9.72 15.57 -17.29
CA ARG A 84 10.90 15.48 -16.42
C ARG A 84 11.92 14.43 -16.83
N THR A 85 11.52 13.42 -17.61
CA THR A 85 12.44 12.35 -18.03
C THR A 85 13.27 12.74 -19.26
N SER A 86 12.82 13.72 -20.06
CA SER A 86 13.54 14.10 -21.30
C SER A 86 14.74 15.04 -21.09
N ARG A 87 14.88 15.70 -19.92
CA ARG A 87 16.00 16.64 -19.68
C ARG A 87 17.24 16.02 -19.03
N SER A 88 17.19 14.76 -18.56
CA SER A 88 18.36 14.09 -17.96
C SER A 88 18.89 12.89 -18.76
N TRP A 89 18.15 12.42 -19.76
CA TRP A 89 18.58 11.36 -20.68
C TRP A 89 19.02 11.95 -22.03
N SER A 90 19.82 13.03 -22.02
CA SER A 90 20.41 13.59 -23.25
C SER A 90 21.93 13.74 -23.21
N MET A 91 22.62 13.47 -22.09
CA MET A 91 24.09 13.56 -22.05
C MET A 91 24.82 12.26 -21.69
N SER A 92 24.14 11.24 -21.15
CA SER A 92 24.84 10.02 -20.70
C SER A 92 24.62 8.77 -21.56
N VAL A 93 23.74 8.82 -22.57
CA VAL A 93 23.52 7.70 -23.51
C VAL A 93 24.36 7.80 -24.79
N MET A 94 25.21 8.83 -24.93
CA MET A 94 26.15 8.96 -26.07
C MET A 94 27.55 8.40 -25.77
N ARG A 95 27.74 7.67 -24.67
CA ARG A 95 29.03 7.03 -24.36
C ARG A 95 28.87 5.60 -23.84
N TRP A 96 28.08 4.78 -24.53
CA TRP A 96 28.10 3.34 -24.33
C TRP A 96 28.73 2.66 -25.55
N PRO A 97 29.95 2.06 -25.46
CA PRO A 97 30.58 1.43 -26.59
C PRO A 97 30.08 -0.02 -26.68
N LEU A 98 29.02 -0.27 -27.45
CA LEU A 98 28.66 -1.63 -27.85
C LEU A 98 28.83 -1.77 -29.37
N ARG A 99 29.98 -2.33 -29.76
CA ARG A 99 30.08 -3.09 -31.01
C ARG A 99 29.21 -4.33 -30.84
N MET A 100 28.09 -4.39 -31.55
CA MET A 100 27.36 -5.64 -31.74
C MET A 100 27.89 -6.35 -32.99
N PRO A 101 28.36 -7.60 -32.91
CA PRO A 101 28.54 -8.42 -34.10
C PRO A 101 27.17 -8.93 -34.55
N ARG A 102 26.95 -8.97 -35.88
CA ARG A 102 25.78 -9.63 -36.47
C ARG A 102 25.97 -11.15 -36.38
N VAL A 103 24.93 -11.85 -35.94
CA VAL A 103 24.61 -13.22 -36.35
C VAL A 103 23.13 -13.24 -36.70
#